data_AF-A0AA96R229-F1
#
_entry.id   AF-A0AA96R229-F1
#
_cell.length_a   1.000
_cell.length_b   1.000
_cell.length_c   1.000
_cell.angle_alpha   90.00
_cell.angle_beta   90.00
_cell.angle_gamma   90.00
#
_symmetry.space_group_name_H-M   'P 1'
#
loop_
_entity.id
_entity.type
_entity.pdbx_description
1 polymer ?
#
loop_
_entity_poly.entity_id
_entity_poly.type
_entity_poly.pdbx_seq_one_letter_code
_entity_poly.pdbx_strand_id
1 'polypeptide(L)'
;MRNRIEWTLAERWAEVRRAESEPVDVDRLAAALLGVADASRSVTRDDDLEIANAAQFAECAKVADRLAALAPGDQEVARRAAELIDQVERGRAFRWDEPVRTAALCAAAAVVAVGGALLGSGADSVLLVVVTAVLGNLLLFSTVLTARRPMWRVRAELMAPMIRAHGI
;
A
#
# COMPACT_ATOMS: atom_id res chain seq x y z
N MET A 1 5.47 -25.65 5.10
CA MET A 1 4.46 -25.00 4.24
C MET A 1 5.04 -23.92 3.33
N ARG A 2 5.92 -23.02 3.82
CA ARG A 2 6.56 -21.95 3.02
C ARG A 2 7.14 -22.42 1.67
N ASN A 3 7.86 -23.55 1.66
CA ASN A 3 8.46 -24.13 0.45
C ASN A 3 7.43 -24.53 -0.63
N ARG A 4 6.20 -24.89 -0.26
CA ARG A 4 5.14 -25.25 -1.23
C ARG A 4 4.57 -24.00 -1.91
N ILE A 5 4.38 -22.92 -1.16
CA ILE A 5 3.81 -21.67 -1.67
C ILE A 5 4.80 -20.96 -2.59
N GLU A 6 6.07 -20.90 -2.18
CA GLU A 6 7.16 -20.36 -3.02
C GLU A 6 7.29 -21.14 -4.34
N TRP A 7 7.18 -22.47 -4.29
CA TRP A 7 7.18 -23.31 -5.50
C TRP A 7 5.99 -23.01 -6.41
N THR A 8 4.78 -22.92 -5.87
CA THR A 8 3.58 -22.60 -6.67
C THR A 8 3.67 -21.23 -7.31
N LEU A 9 4.22 -20.23 -6.62
CA LEU A 9 4.40 -18.89 -7.18
C LEU A 9 5.45 -18.89 -8.31
N ALA A 10 6.56 -19.61 -8.11
CA ALA A 10 7.60 -19.74 -9.13
C ALA A 10 7.08 -20.44 -10.41
N GLU A 11 6.25 -21.47 -10.24
CA GLU A 11 5.60 -22.18 -11.34
C GLU A 11 4.65 -21.27 -12.11
N ARG A 12 3.83 -20.47 -11.42
CA ARG A 12 2.94 -19.47 -12.05
C ARG A 12 3.71 -18.40 -12.82
N TRP A 13 4.81 -17.90 -12.26
CA TRP A 13 5.67 -16.98 -13.01
C TRP A 13 6.35 -17.64 -14.21
N ALA A 14 6.62 -18.95 -14.16
CA ALA A 14 7.13 -19.69 -15.32
C ALA A 14 6.07 -19.88 -16.41
N GLU A 15 4.79 -20.00 -16.03
CA GLU A 15 3.66 -19.99 -16.95
C GLU A 15 3.52 -18.64 -17.66
N VAL A 16 3.60 -17.53 -16.91
CA VAL A 16 3.62 -16.17 -17.49
C VAL A 16 4.75 -16.01 -18.50
N ARG A 17 5.98 -16.40 -18.15
CA ARG A 17 7.13 -16.31 -19.07
C ARG A 17 6.94 -17.12 -20.36
N ARG A 18 6.30 -18.29 -20.27
CA ARG A 18 5.96 -19.10 -21.45
C ARG A 18 4.92 -18.38 -22.30
N ALA A 19 3.87 -17.83 -21.68
CA ALA A 19 2.84 -17.06 -22.39
C ALA A 19 3.41 -15.82 -23.09
N GLU A 20 4.40 -15.14 -22.51
CA GLU A 20 5.12 -14.00 -23.10
C GLU A 20 6.00 -14.39 -24.31
N SER A 21 6.46 -15.64 -24.39
CA SER A 21 7.39 -16.11 -25.43
C SER A 21 6.73 -16.66 -26.70
N GLU A 22 5.44 -16.93 -26.66
CA GLU A 22 4.63 -17.44 -27.77
C GLU A 22 3.91 -16.28 -28.50
N PRO A 23 3.30 -16.49 -29.69
CA PRO A 23 2.47 -15.46 -30.33
C PRO A 23 1.46 -14.92 -29.32
N VAL A 24 1.39 -13.58 -29.19
CA VAL A 24 0.73 -12.91 -28.07
C VAL A 24 -0.78 -13.15 -28.11
N ASP A 25 -1.21 -14.17 -27.37
CA ASP A 25 -2.59 -14.30 -26.88
C ASP A 25 -2.70 -13.47 -25.60
N VAL A 26 -3.23 -12.25 -25.75
CA VAL A 26 -3.37 -11.26 -24.66
C VAL A 26 -4.24 -11.81 -23.53
N ASP A 27 -5.31 -12.52 -23.87
CA ASP A 27 -6.25 -13.07 -22.89
C ASP A 27 -5.57 -14.17 -22.06
N ARG A 28 -4.81 -15.05 -22.72
CA ARG A 28 -4.04 -16.08 -22.03
C ARG A 28 -2.97 -15.48 -21.12
N LEU A 29 -2.24 -14.46 -21.57
CA LEU A 29 -1.24 -13.78 -20.76
C LEU A 29 -1.87 -13.10 -19.54
N ALA A 30 -2.98 -12.40 -19.74
CA ALA A 30 -3.72 -11.74 -18.66
C ALA A 30 -4.27 -12.75 -17.65
N ALA A 31 -4.79 -13.89 -18.11
CA ALA A 31 -5.24 -14.97 -17.23
C ALA A 31 -4.10 -15.58 -16.42
N ALA A 32 -2.93 -15.81 -17.02
CA ALA A 32 -1.75 -16.32 -16.32
C ALA A 32 -1.26 -15.33 -15.24
N LEU A 33 -1.26 -14.04 -15.55
CA LEU A 33 -0.95 -12.96 -14.60
C LEU A 33 -1.95 -12.93 -13.43
N LEU A 34 -3.25 -13.02 -13.70
CA LEU A 34 -4.27 -13.12 -12.65
C LEU A 34 -4.07 -14.36 -11.78
N GLY A 35 -3.65 -15.49 -12.36
CA GLY A 35 -3.31 -16.70 -11.61
C GLY A 35 -2.13 -16.50 -10.63
N VAL A 36 -1.13 -15.69 -10.99
CA VAL A 36 -0.06 -15.28 -10.05
C VAL A 36 -0.63 -14.45 -8.90
N ALA A 37 -1.50 -13.47 -9.19
CA ALA A 37 -2.11 -12.64 -8.16
C ALA A 37 -3.02 -13.44 -7.22
N ASP A 38 -3.80 -14.38 -7.73
CA ASP A 38 -4.64 -15.27 -6.92
C ASP A 38 -3.81 -16.16 -5.99
N ALA A 39 -2.72 -16.74 -6.49
CA ALA A 39 -1.81 -17.55 -5.69
C ALA A 39 -1.05 -16.73 -4.63
N SER A 40 -0.85 -15.43 -4.89
CA SER A 40 -0.17 -14.53 -3.96
C SER A 40 -1.09 -14.07 -2.82
N ARG A 41 -2.38 -13.83 -3.10
CA ARG A 41 -3.34 -13.29 -2.12
C ARG A 41 -3.75 -14.33 -1.07
N SER A 42 -4.15 -13.83 0.08
CA SER A 42 -4.72 -14.65 1.16
C SER A 42 -6.23 -14.81 0.96
N VAL A 43 -6.78 -15.93 1.40
CA VAL A 43 -8.21 -16.21 1.33
C VAL A 43 -8.85 -15.89 2.69
N THR A 44 -9.89 -15.06 2.68
CA THR A 44 -10.69 -14.73 3.87
C THR A 44 -11.64 -15.88 4.22
N ARG A 45 -12.41 -15.74 5.31
CA ARG A 45 -13.48 -16.69 5.68
C ARG A 45 -14.65 -16.67 4.71
N ASP A 46 -14.84 -15.56 4.01
CA ASP A 46 -15.92 -15.38 3.02
C ASP A 46 -15.46 -15.81 1.60
N ASP A 47 -14.32 -16.51 1.51
CA ASP A 47 -13.66 -16.94 0.27
C ASP A 47 -13.20 -15.79 -0.66
N ASP A 48 -13.11 -14.57 -0.14
CA ASP A 48 -12.53 -13.42 -0.85
C ASP A 48 -11.00 -13.45 -0.86
N LEU A 49 -10.39 -12.93 -1.94
CA LEU A 49 -8.94 -12.79 -2.07
C LEU A 49 -8.46 -11.41 -1.63
N GLU A 50 -7.69 -11.38 -0.54
CA GLU A 50 -7.21 -10.15 0.09
C GLU A 50 -5.68 -10.09 0.16
N ILE A 51 -5.14 -8.88 0.05
CA ILE A 51 -3.72 -8.59 0.24
C ILE A 51 -3.47 -8.37 1.73
N ALA A 52 -2.84 -9.34 2.39
CA ALA A 52 -2.68 -9.38 3.84
C ALA A 52 -1.28 -8.99 4.34
N ASN A 53 -0.29 -8.85 3.46
CA ASN A 53 1.05 -8.46 3.85
C ASN A 53 1.81 -7.70 2.73
N ALA A 54 2.99 -7.19 3.07
CA ALA A 54 3.81 -6.38 2.16
C ALA A 54 4.32 -7.17 0.95
N ALA A 55 4.67 -8.45 1.13
CA ALA A 55 5.17 -9.30 0.04
C ALA A 55 4.06 -9.60 -0.97
N GLN A 56 2.86 -9.91 -0.48
CA GLN A 56 1.66 -10.07 -1.30
C GLN A 56 1.35 -8.80 -2.09
N PHE A 57 1.42 -7.63 -1.43
CA PHE A 57 1.20 -6.35 -2.10
C PHE A 57 2.23 -6.11 -3.20
N ALA A 58 3.50 -6.40 -2.95
CA ALA A 58 4.56 -6.23 -3.94
C ALA A 58 4.37 -7.12 -5.18
N GLU A 59 3.98 -8.39 -4.99
CA GLU A 59 3.70 -9.30 -6.12
C GLU A 59 2.44 -8.88 -6.88
N CYS A 60 1.34 -8.58 -6.19
CA CYS A 60 0.11 -8.08 -6.81
C CYS A 60 0.34 -6.76 -7.56
N ALA A 61 1.18 -5.86 -7.04
CA ALA A 61 1.53 -4.62 -7.71
C ALA A 61 2.30 -4.86 -9.02
N LYS A 62 3.28 -5.78 -9.02
CA LYS A 62 4.00 -6.17 -10.26
C LYS A 62 3.03 -6.73 -11.31
N VAL A 63 2.08 -7.56 -10.88
CA VAL A 63 1.07 -8.13 -11.76
C VAL A 63 0.14 -7.04 -12.32
N ALA A 64 -0.37 -6.15 -11.46
CA ALA A 64 -1.23 -5.04 -11.85
C ALA A 64 -0.57 -4.10 -12.85
N ASP A 65 0.71 -3.75 -12.64
CA ASP A 65 1.48 -2.89 -13.56
C ASP A 65 1.62 -3.54 -14.94
N ARG A 66 1.76 -4.88 -15.01
CA ARG A 66 1.77 -5.61 -16.30
C ARG A 66 0.39 -5.67 -16.93
N LEU A 67 -0.66 -5.98 -16.16
CA LEU A 67 -2.04 -6.03 -16.65
C LEU A 67 -2.51 -4.69 -17.19
N ALA A 68 -2.07 -3.56 -16.62
CA ALA A 68 -2.42 -2.23 -17.09
C ALA A 68 -1.92 -1.92 -18.51
N ALA A 69 -0.89 -2.64 -18.98
CA ALA A 69 -0.39 -2.54 -20.34
C ALA A 69 -1.12 -3.49 -21.32
N LEU A 70 -2.01 -4.35 -20.84
CA LEU A 70 -2.76 -5.33 -21.63
C LEU A 70 -4.21 -4.87 -21.83
N ALA A 71 -4.77 -5.18 -23.00
CA ALA A 71 -6.17 -4.97 -23.32
C ALA A 71 -6.82 -6.34 -23.64
N PRO A 72 -7.12 -7.17 -22.63
CA PRO A 72 -7.78 -8.45 -22.83
C PRO A 72 -9.14 -8.25 -23.50
N GLY A 73 -9.45 -9.12 -24.48
CA GLY A 73 -10.72 -9.15 -25.17
C GLY A 73 -11.80 -9.92 -24.41
N ASP A 74 -11.42 -10.87 -23.56
CA ASP A 74 -12.33 -11.57 -22.67
C ASP A 74 -12.82 -10.63 -21.55
N GLN A 75 -14.16 -10.47 -21.46
CA GLN A 75 -14.77 -9.52 -20.53
C GLN A 75 -14.54 -9.89 -19.06
N GLU A 76 -14.49 -11.17 -18.73
CA GLU A 76 -14.29 -11.62 -17.36
C GLU A 76 -12.83 -11.42 -16.93
N VAL A 77 -11.88 -11.72 -17.82
CA VAL A 77 -10.45 -11.41 -17.61
C VAL A 77 -10.23 -9.91 -17.45
N ALA A 78 -10.84 -9.10 -18.32
CA ALA A 78 -10.75 -7.63 -18.25
C ALA A 78 -11.32 -7.08 -16.93
N ARG A 79 -12.49 -7.57 -16.48
CA ARG A 79 -13.10 -7.17 -15.21
C ARG A 79 -12.19 -7.50 -14.03
N ARG A 80 -11.68 -8.73 -13.95
CA ARG A 80 -10.80 -9.16 -12.85
C ARG A 80 -9.46 -8.40 -12.85
N ALA A 81 -8.92 -8.09 -14.03
CA ALA A 81 -7.73 -7.26 -14.16
C ALA A 81 -7.97 -5.84 -13.61
N ALA A 82 -9.09 -5.22 -13.98
CA ALA A 82 -9.47 -3.90 -13.47
C ALA A 82 -9.67 -3.89 -11.95
N GLU A 83 -10.31 -4.92 -11.38
CA GLU A 83 -10.49 -5.06 -9.94
C GLU A 83 -9.16 -5.16 -9.18
N LEU A 84 -8.19 -5.92 -9.72
CA LEU A 84 -6.86 -6.04 -9.13
C LEU A 84 -6.09 -4.71 -9.22
N ILE A 85 -6.13 -4.04 -10.37
CA ILE A 85 -5.47 -2.74 -10.57
C ILE A 85 -6.04 -1.72 -9.57
N ASP A 86 -7.36 -1.61 -9.47
CA ASP A 86 -8.02 -0.71 -8.52
C ASP A 86 -7.70 -1.08 -7.06
N GLN A 87 -7.66 -2.37 -6.71
CA GLN A 87 -7.26 -2.81 -5.36
C GLN A 87 -5.82 -2.37 -5.03
N VAL A 88 -4.89 -2.51 -5.98
CA VAL A 88 -3.49 -2.09 -5.82
C VAL A 88 -3.38 -0.57 -5.73
N GLU A 89 -4.06 0.18 -6.60
CA GLU A 89 -4.06 1.65 -6.60
C GLU A 89 -4.61 2.21 -5.29
N ARG A 90 -5.76 1.70 -4.83
CA ARG A 90 -6.29 2.03 -3.50
C ARG A 90 -5.34 1.63 -2.38
N GLY A 91 -4.59 0.54 -2.53
CA GLY A 91 -3.57 0.12 -1.58
C GLY A 91 -2.34 1.03 -1.54
N ARG A 92 -1.96 1.64 -2.68
CA ARG A 92 -0.87 2.65 -2.80
C ARG A 92 -1.23 3.97 -2.13
N ALA A 93 -2.52 4.29 -2.01
CA ALA A 93 -2.97 5.47 -1.30
C ALA A 93 -2.56 5.42 0.18
N PHE A 94 -2.27 6.57 0.75
CA PHE A 94 -1.87 6.68 2.14
C PHE A 94 -3.03 7.25 2.96
N ARG A 95 -3.24 6.68 4.14
CA ARG A 95 -4.23 7.17 5.10
C ARG A 95 -3.54 7.48 6.43
N TRP A 96 -4.09 8.46 7.13
CA TRP A 96 -3.75 8.75 8.51
C TRP A 96 -4.39 7.71 9.41
N ASP A 97 -3.57 6.99 10.18
CA ASP A 97 -4.00 5.92 11.09
C ASP A 97 -4.95 6.47 12.17
N GLU A 98 -4.60 7.64 12.72
CA GLU A 98 -5.39 8.36 13.74
C GLU A 98 -5.50 9.85 13.34
N PRO A 99 -6.46 10.23 12.47
CA PRO A 99 -6.53 11.58 11.92
C PRO A 99 -6.75 12.64 13.01
N VAL A 100 -7.54 12.32 14.04
CA VAL A 100 -7.84 13.25 15.15
C VAL A 100 -6.61 13.51 16.01
N ARG A 101 -5.90 12.45 16.42
CA ARG A 101 -4.67 12.58 17.22
C ARG A 101 -3.57 13.30 16.45
N THR A 102 -3.42 12.98 15.16
CA THR A 102 -2.46 13.65 14.28
C THR A 102 -2.79 15.14 14.18
N ALA A 103 -4.06 15.49 13.95
CA ALA A 103 -4.51 16.88 13.90
C ALA A 103 -4.25 17.62 15.23
N ALA A 104 -4.50 16.96 16.37
CA ALA A 104 -4.24 17.53 17.69
C ALA A 104 -2.74 17.78 17.93
N LEU A 105 -1.87 16.85 17.53
CA LEU A 105 -0.41 17.02 17.63
C LEU A 105 0.09 18.14 16.71
N CYS A 106 -0.45 18.24 15.49
CA CYS A 106 -0.13 19.33 14.59
C CYS A 106 -0.56 20.69 15.16
N ALA A 107 -1.76 20.77 15.74
CA ALA A 107 -2.25 21.98 16.40
C ALA A 107 -1.36 22.36 17.60
N ALA A 108 -0.99 21.39 18.45
CA ALA A 108 -0.10 21.62 19.57
C ALA A 108 1.28 22.13 19.11
N ALA A 109 1.85 21.53 18.07
CA ALA A 109 3.13 21.97 17.50
C ALA A 109 3.05 23.41 16.96
N ALA A 110 1.96 23.77 16.28
CA ALA A 110 1.72 25.13 15.80
C ALA A 110 1.60 26.13 16.96
N VAL A 111 0.88 25.78 18.03
CA VAL A 111 0.75 26.61 19.23
C VAL A 111 2.12 26.83 19.89
N VAL A 112 2.96 25.81 19.99
CA VAL A 112 4.32 25.93 20.55
C VAL A 112 5.19 26.83 19.67
N ALA A 113 5.14 26.68 18.34
CA ALA A 113 5.92 27.50 17.42
C ALA A 113 5.51 28.98 17.46
N VAL A 114 4.19 29.26 17.41
CA VAL A 114 3.65 30.63 17.46
C VAL A 114 3.85 31.24 18.85
N GLY A 115 3.56 30.49 19.91
CA GLY A 115 3.76 30.94 21.29
C GLY A 115 5.23 31.24 21.59
N GLY A 116 6.15 30.40 21.14
CA GLY A 116 7.59 30.63 21.25
C GLY A 116 8.06 31.89 20.51
N ALA A 117 7.53 32.13 19.31
CA ALA A 117 7.83 33.33 18.54
C ALA A 117 7.34 34.62 19.22
N LEU A 118 6.13 34.59 19.80
CA LEU A 118 5.55 35.72 20.53
C LEU A 118 6.29 36.03 21.83
N LEU A 119 6.76 35.01 22.55
CA LEU A 119 7.57 35.19 23.76
C LEU A 119 9.00 35.65 23.42
N GLY A 120 9.56 35.18 22.31
CA GLY A 120 10.89 35.57 21.83
C GLY A 120 10.97 37.01 21.32
N SER A 121 9.89 37.54 20.73
CA SER A 121 9.84 38.93 20.25
C SER A 121 9.87 39.96 21.40
N GLY A 122 9.32 39.62 22.56
CA GLY A 122 9.40 40.46 23.76
C GLY A 122 10.78 40.44 24.45
N ALA A 123 11.64 39.49 24.08
CA ALA A 123 12.94 39.26 24.73
C ALA A 123 14.16 39.55 23.83
N ASP A 124 13.97 40.18 22.65
CA ASP A 124 14.99 40.42 21.61
C ASP A 124 15.81 39.17 21.21
N SER A 125 15.26 37.99 21.48
CA SER A 125 15.99 36.73 21.41
C SER A 125 15.67 36.03 20.10
N VAL A 126 16.25 36.53 19.00
CA VAL A 126 16.13 35.95 17.65
C VAL A 126 16.46 34.46 17.65
N LEU A 127 17.45 34.05 18.45
CA LEU A 127 17.86 32.65 18.58
C LEU A 127 16.71 31.75 19.09
N LEU A 128 15.92 32.24 20.05
CA LEU A 128 14.79 31.50 20.62
C LEU A 128 13.72 31.26 19.57
N VAL A 129 13.39 32.30 18.78
CA VAL A 129 12.39 32.22 17.70
C VAL A 129 12.78 31.17 16.66
N VAL A 130 14.05 31.17 16.25
CA VAL A 130 14.59 30.20 15.28
C VAL A 130 14.51 28.77 15.83
N VAL A 131 14.93 28.55 17.09
CA VAL A 131 14.90 27.22 17.72
C VAL A 131 13.48 26.69 17.83
N THR A 132 12.52 27.51 18.27
CA THR A 132 11.11 27.09 18.40
C THR A 132 10.46 26.81 17.05
N ALA A 133 10.78 27.59 16.02
CA ALA A 133 10.28 27.37 14.67
C ALA A 133 10.84 26.06 14.06
N VAL A 134 12.13 25.80 14.22
CA VAL A 134 12.78 24.57 13.73
C VAL A 134 12.23 23.34 14.47
N LEU A 135 12.12 23.40 15.80
CA LEU A 135 11.57 22.30 16.60
C LEU A 135 10.10 22.03 16.27
N GLY A 136 9.27 23.07 16.13
CA GLY A 136 7.87 22.93 15.74
C GLY A 136 7.72 22.26 14.37
N ASN A 137 8.53 22.66 13.39
CA ASN A 137 8.54 22.05 12.06
C ASN A 137 9.03 20.60 12.08
N LEU A 138 10.07 20.27 12.85
CA LEU A 138 10.55 18.89 13.01
C LEU A 138 9.49 18.00 13.68
N LEU A 139 8.79 18.52 14.68
CA LEU A 139 7.72 17.79 15.36
C LEU A 139 6.53 17.54 14.41
N LEU A 140 6.15 18.55 13.62
CA LEU A 140 5.14 18.40 12.56
C LEU A 140 5.58 17.36 11.54
N PHE A 141 6.79 17.49 11.01
CA PHE A 141 7.33 16.61 9.98
C PHE A 141 7.41 15.16 10.44
N SER A 142 7.95 14.92 11.65
CA SER A 142 8.00 13.58 12.24
C SER A 142 6.62 13.00 12.50
N THR A 143 5.67 13.78 13.02
CA THR A 143 4.27 13.35 13.22
C THR A 143 3.62 12.97 11.88
N VAL A 144 3.85 13.77 10.84
CA VAL A 144 3.33 13.53 9.49
C VAL A 144 3.87 12.22 8.92
N LEU A 145 5.18 11.99 9.01
CA LEU A 145 5.81 10.79 8.46
C LEU A 145 5.44 9.51 9.22
N THR A 146 5.29 9.59 10.54
CA THR A 146 5.02 8.42 11.39
C THR A 146 3.55 8.00 11.36
N ALA A 147 2.62 8.95 11.23
CA ALA A 147 1.19 8.67 11.26
C ALA A 147 0.59 8.29 9.89
N ARG A 148 1.36 8.44 8.81
CA ARG A 148 0.92 8.12 7.45
C ARG A 148 1.23 6.66 7.13
N ARG A 149 0.20 5.80 7.10
CA ARG A 149 0.33 4.38 6.73
C ARG A 149 -0.25 4.14 5.34
N PRO A 150 0.34 3.26 4.53
CA PRO A 150 -0.26 2.86 3.26
C PRO A 150 -1.55 2.08 3.53
N MET A 151 -2.58 2.31 2.72
CA MET A 151 -3.92 1.75 2.93
C MET A 151 -3.93 0.22 2.87
N TRP A 152 -3.04 -0.40 2.08
CA TRP A 152 -2.91 -1.86 2.07
C TRP A 152 -2.59 -2.42 3.46
N ARG A 153 -1.77 -1.71 4.26
CA ARG A 153 -1.38 -2.15 5.61
C ARG A 153 -2.54 -2.04 6.59
N VAL A 154 -3.28 -0.94 6.52
CA VAL A 154 -4.46 -0.72 7.36
C VAL A 154 -5.53 -1.79 7.06
N ARG A 155 -5.78 -2.07 5.77
CA ARG A 155 -6.71 -3.14 5.36
C ARG A 155 -6.23 -4.51 5.81
N ALA A 156 -4.94 -4.82 5.65
CA ALA A 156 -4.35 -6.07 6.12
C ALA A 156 -4.53 -6.27 7.64
N GLU A 157 -4.27 -5.24 8.45
CA GLU A 157 -4.46 -5.29 9.92
C GLU A 157 -5.93 -5.53 10.30
N LEU A 158 -6.88 -4.92 9.58
CA LEU A 158 -8.32 -5.15 9.78
C LEU A 158 -8.78 -6.55 9.34
N MET A 159 -8.21 -7.08 8.25
CA MET A 159 -8.59 -8.37 7.69
C MET A 159 -7.89 -9.55 8.37
N ALA A 160 -6.79 -9.32 9.09
CA ALA A 160 -6.02 -10.35 9.80
C ALA A 160 -6.86 -11.41 10.57
N PRO A 161 -7.88 -11.04 11.37
CA PRO A 161 -8.71 -12.04 12.07
C PRO A 161 -9.61 -12.87 11.14
N MET A 162 -9.88 -12.41 9.92
CA MET A 162 -10.72 -13.07 8.92
C MET A 162 -9.93 -13.93 7.94
N ILE A 163 -8.59 -13.95 7.99
CA ILE A 163 -7.79 -14.77 7.09
C ILE A 163 -7.95 -16.24 7.47
N ARG A 164 -8.42 -17.05 6.52
CA ARG A 164 -8.53 -18.51 6.64
C ARG A 164 -7.27 -19.20 6.15
N ALA A 165 -6.75 -18.75 5.00
CA ALA A 165 -5.54 -19.30 4.39
C ALA A 165 -4.64 -18.17 3.92
N HIS A 166 -3.35 -18.26 4.25
CA HIS A 166 -2.37 -17.30 3.78
C HIS A 166 -1.89 -17.68 2.38
N GLY A 167 -1.76 -16.67 1.53
CA GLY A 167 -0.91 -16.73 0.34
C GLY A 167 0.57 -16.68 0.73
N ILE A 168 1.39 -16.06 -0.11
CA ILE A 168 2.84 -15.92 0.12
C ILE A 168 3.18 -15.13 1.39
#